data_AF-A0A1I5K219-F1
#
_entry.id   AF-A0A1I5K219-F1
#
_cell.length_a   1.000
_cell.length_b   1.000
_cell.length_c   1.000
_cell.angle_alpha   90.00
_cell.angle_beta   90.00
_cell.angle_gamma   90.00
#
_symmetry.space_group_name_H-M   'P 1'
#
loop_
_entity.id
_entity.type
_entity.pdbx_description
1 polymer ?
#
loop_
_entity_poly.entity_id
_entity_poly.type
_entity_poly.pdbx_seq_one_letter_code
_entity_poly.pdbx_strand_id
1 'polypeptide(L)'
;MVRRSAGHARRVEDDWRSLLEDLPLEQRLKAIAVYELASDRAAGQPVETAVSTLRAAARAEGMDDGHPWIPAAAARISAEQRP
;
A
#
# COMPACT_ATOMS: atom_id res chain seq x y z
N MET A 1 30.34 -22.24 16.71
CA MET A 1 28.93 -22.48 16.34
C MET A 1 28.25 -21.12 16.19
N VAL A 2 28.29 -20.53 15.00
CA VAL A 2 27.70 -19.20 14.74
C VAL A 2 26.49 -19.41 13.83
N ARG A 3 25.30 -19.43 14.42
CA ARG A 3 24.04 -19.29 13.68
C ARG A 3 23.67 -17.81 13.70
N ARG A 4 23.75 -17.14 12.55
CA ARG A 4 22.79 -16.11 12.16
C ARG A 4 22.61 -16.22 10.64
N SER A 5 21.65 -17.04 10.25
CA SER A 5 21.06 -17.02 8.92
C SER A 5 20.29 -15.71 8.75
N ALA A 6 20.96 -14.64 8.33
CA ALA A 6 20.34 -13.39 7.88
C ALA A 6 19.98 -13.46 6.38
N GLY A 7 19.66 -14.65 5.89
CA GLY A 7 19.41 -14.94 4.48
C GLY A 7 17.93 -14.99 4.08
N HIS A 8 17.02 -14.30 4.78
CA HIS A 8 15.57 -14.44 4.56
C HIS A 8 14.74 -13.14 4.61
N ALA A 9 15.33 -11.95 4.63
CA ALA A 9 14.58 -10.71 4.31
C ALA A 9 14.27 -10.57 2.80
N ARG A 10 14.40 -11.68 2.07
CA ARG A 10 13.83 -11.89 0.76
C ARG A 10 12.38 -12.30 0.96
N ARG A 11 11.48 -11.38 0.65
CA ARG A 11 10.38 -11.47 -0.32
C ARG A 11 9.93 -10.01 -0.46
N VAL A 12 9.75 -9.40 -1.62
CA VAL A 12 8.66 -9.75 -2.56
C VAL A 12 7.32 -9.94 -1.82
N GLU A 13 7.17 -9.37 -0.62
CA GLU A 13 5.90 -9.20 0.08
C GLU A 13 5.39 -7.82 -0.33
N ASP A 14 4.84 -7.85 -1.54
CA ASP A 14 3.93 -6.88 -2.12
C ASP A 14 4.37 -5.42 -2.05
N ASP A 15 5.36 -5.04 -2.86
CA ASP A 15 5.36 -3.67 -3.38
C ASP A 15 4.08 -3.59 -4.22
N TRP A 16 3.00 -3.13 -3.58
CA TRP A 16 1.67 -2.96 -4.18
C TRP A 16 1.74 -2.20 -5.52
N ARG A 17 2.84 -1.47 -5.76
CA ARG A 17 3.19 -0.86 -7.05
C ARG A 17 3.32 -1.86 -8.21
N SER A 18 3.83 -3.07 -7.97
CA SER A 18 3.86 -4.13 -8.99
C SER A 18 2.46 -4.54 -9.44
N LEU A 19 1.45 -4.40 -8.58
CA LEU A 19 0.05 -4.64 -8.94
C LEU A 19 -0.53 -3.52 -9.82
N LEU A 20 0.22 -2.46 -10.07
CA LEU A 20 -0.18 -1.35 -10.95
C LEU A 20 0.44 -1.47 -12.35
N GLU A 21 1.38 -2.38 -12.60
CA GLU A 21 2.20 -2.37 -13.81
C GLU A 21 1.37 -2.41 -15.11
N ASP A 22 0.28 -3.18 -15.08
CA ASP A 22 -0.67 -3.36 -16.19
C ASP A 22 -1.67 -2.19 -16.35
N LEU A 23 -1.71 -1.25 -15.40
CA LEU A 23 -2.61 -0.11 -15.47
C LEU A 23 -2.08 0.98 -16.43
N PRO A 24 -2.97 1.74 -17.10
CA PRO A 24 -2.58 2.94 -17.83
C PRO A 24 -1.81 3.91 -16.95
N LEU A 25 -0.86 4.66 -17.53
CA LEU A 25 0.02 5.57 -16.78
C LEU A 25 -0.76 6.52 -15.86
N GLU A 26 -1.86 7.11 -16.34
CA GLU A 26 -2.71 8.00 -15.54
C GLU A 26 -3.22 7.30 -14.26
N GLN A 27 -3.71 6.07 -14.39
CA GLN A 27 -4.22 5.29 -13.25
C GLN A 27 -3.10 4.93 -12.28
N ARG A 28 -1.89 4.64 -12.77
CA ARG A 28 -0.73 4.40 -11.90
C ARG A 28 -0.38 5.65 -11.09
N LEU A 29 -0.38 6.82 -11.72
CA LEU A 29 -0.10 8.09 -11.04
C LEU A 29 -1.17 8.42 -9.98
N LYS A 30 -2.45 8.20 -10.30
CA LYS A 30 -3.54 8.36 -9.33
C LYS A 30 -3.39 7.41 -8.15
N ALA A 31 -3.09 6.12 -8.37
CA ALA A 31 -2.85 5.16 -7.30
C ALA A 31 -1.72 5.59 -6.37
N ILE A 32 -0.63 6.14 -6.93
CA ILE A 32 0.48 6.71 -6.15
C ILE A 32 0.01 7.90 -5.32
N ALA A 33 -0.72 8.85 -5.89
CA ALA A 33 -1.24 10.00 -5.15
C ALA A 33 -2.21 9.57 -4.02
N VAL A 34 -3.09 8.60 -4.29
CA VAL A 34 -4.00 8.01 -3.30
C VAL A 34 -3.23 7.35 -2.16
N TYR A 35 -2.15 6.63 -2.46
CA TYR A 35 -1.29 6.02 -1.45
C TYR A 35 -0.67 7.07 -0.53
N GLU A 36 -0.01 8.08 -1.09
CA GLU A 36 0.66 9.13 -0.28
C GLU A 36 -0.35 9.85 0.62
N LEU A 37 -1.53 10.15 0.07
CA LEU A 37 -2.61 10.78 0.81
C LEU A 37 -3.16 9.91 1.95
N ALA A 38 -3.25 8.59 1.72
CA ALA A 38 -3.72 7.65 2.74
C ALA A 38 -2.65 7.36 3.79
N SER A 39 -1.38 7.23 3.40
CA SER A 39 -0.24 7.10 4.32
C SER A 39 -0.19 8.30 5.24
N ASP A 40 -0.37 9.53 4.72
CA ASP A 40 -0.36 10.72 5.56
C ASP A 40 -1.41 10.70 6.69
N ARG A 41 -2.58 10.13 6.40
CA ARG A 41 -3.73 10.11 7.33
C ARG A 41 -3.81 8.87 8.21
N ALA A 42 -3.31 7.73 7.73
CA ALA A 42 -3.56 6.42 8.34
C ALA A 42 -2.28 5.66 8.72
N ALA A 43 -1.09 6.26 8.58
CA ALA A 43 0.15 5.63 9.06
C ALA A 43 0.02 5.17 10.52
N GLY A 44 0.37 3.91 10.75
CA GLY A 44 0.34 3.28 12.09
C GLY A 44 -1.06 2.97 12.63
N GLN A 45 -2.13 3.27 11.87
CA GLN A 45 -3.49 2.86 12.22
C GLN A 45 -3.70 1.38 11.89
N PRO A 46 -4.77 0.74 12.43
CA PRO A 46 -5.16 -0.62 12.03
C PRO A 46 -5.36 -0.76 10.53
N VAL A 47 -5.07 -1.96 9.99
CA VAL A 47 -5.16 -2.24 8.54
C VAL A 47 -6.54 -1.91 7.98
N GLU A 48 -7.62 -2.17 8.73
CA GLU A 48 -9.00 -1.89 8.31
C GLU A 48 -9.24 -0.39 8.10
N THR A 49 -8.63 0.45 8.95
CA THR A 49 -8.67 1.91 8.81
C THR A 49 -7.88 2.38 7.59
N ALA A 50 -6.70 1.79 7.36
CA ALA A 50 -5.88 2.09 6.18
C ALA A 50 -6.58 1.67 4.87
N VAL A 51 -7.21 0.49 4.83
CA VAL A 51 -8.04 0.03 3.70
C VAL A 51 -9.18 1.00 3.44
N SER A 52 -9.92 1.38 4.49
CA SER A 52 -11.06 2.30 4.35
C SER A 52 -10.63 3.67 3.82
N THR A 53 -9.48 4.17 4.31
CA THR A 53 -8.88 5.44 3.86
C THR A 53 -8.46 5.37 2.38
N LEU A 54 -7.78 4.30 1.98
CA LEU A 54 -7.38 4.08 0.58
C LEU A 54 -8.59 3.99 -0.34
N ARG A 55 -9.64 3.24 0.04
CA ARG A 55 -10.87 3.14 -0.76
C ARG A 55 -11.57 4.48 -0.91
N ALA A 56 -11.66 5.25 0.16
CA ALA A 56 -12.26 6.58 0.11
C ALA A 56 -11.49 7.53 -0.83
N ALA A 57 -10.16 7.53 -0.75
CA ALA A 57 -9.31 8.34 -1.63
C ALA A 57 -9.33 7.84 -3.09
N ALA A 58 -9.32 6.52 -3.32
CA ALA A 58 -9.48 5.93 -4.66
C ALA A 58 -10.81 6.34 -5.31
N ARG A 59 -11.92 6.27 -4.58
CA ARG A 59 -13.23 6.73 -5.07
C ARG A 59 -13.23 8.21 -5.44
N ALA A 60 -12.58 9.06 -4.65
CA ALA A 60 -12.48 10.49 -4.92
C ALA A 60 -11.72 10.78 -6.23
N GLU A 61 -10.72 9.97 -6.55
CA GLU A 61 -9.93 10.04 -7.80
C GLU A 61 -10.59 9.32 -8.99
N GLY A 62 -11.80 8.77 -8.80
CA GLY A 62 -12.52 8.00 -9.82
C GLY A 62 -11.87 6.66 -10.16
N MET A 63 -11.13 6.08 -9.21
CA MET A 63 -10.49 4.77 -9.36
C MET A 63 -11.38 3.64 -8.83
N ASP A 64 -11.08 2.41 -9.27
CA ASP A 64 -11.65 1.20 -8.69
C ASP A 64 -11.12 0.98 -7.27
N ASP A 65 -12.02 0.97 -6.29
CA ASP A 65 -11.72 0.76 -4.88
C ASP A 65 -11.73 -0.72 -4.45
N GLY A 66 -12.01 -1.61 -5.40
CA GLY A 66 -11.90 -3.07 -5.26
C GLY A 66 -10.54 -3.63 -5.68
N HIS A 67 -9.64 -2.81 -6.23
CA HIS A 67 -8.40 -3.31 -6.83
C HIS A 67 -7.46 -3.97 -5.79
N PRO A 68 -6.79 -5.10 -6.12
CA PRO A 68 -5.87 -5.80 -5.22
C PRO A 68 -4.71 -4.99 -4.63
N TRP A 69 -4.39 -3.82 -5.20
CA TRP A 69 -3.30 -2.99 -4.69
C TRP A 69 -3.67 -2.31 -3.37
N ILE A 70 -4.96 -2.09 -3.11
CA ILE A 70 -5.48 -1.43 -1.91
C ILE A 70 -5.19 -2.23 -0.63
N PRO A 71 -5.56 -3.52 -0.51
CA PRO A 71 -5.24 -4.28 0.70
C PRO A 71 -3.73 -4.44 0.92
N ALA A 72 -2.93 -4.58 -0.15
CA ALA A 72 -1.47 -4.64 -0.06
C ALA A 72 -0.86 -3.31 0.43
N ALA A 73 -1.30 -2.19 -0.15
CA ALA A 73 -0.92 -0.85 0.28
C ALA A 73 -1.33 -0.55 1.74
N ALA A 74 -2.53 -0.99 2.14
CA ALA A 74 -3.02 -0.79 3.51
C ALA A 74 -2.15 -1.50 4.55
N ALA A 75 -1.70 -2.72 4.26
CA ALA A 75 -0.78 -3.45 5.13
C ALA A 75 0.55 -2.69 5.30
N ARG A 76 1.06 -2.08 4.22
CA ARG A 76 2.26 -1.22 4.24
C ARG A 76 2.06 0.01 5.12
N ILE A 77 0.96 0.75 4.93
CA ILE A 77 0.62 1.97 5.70
C ILE A 77 0.43 1.64 7.18
N SER A 78 -0.26 0.54 7.50
CA SER A 78 -0.48 0.12 8.89
C SER A 78 0.83 -0.24 9.60
N ALA A 79 1.80 -0.79 8.87
CA ALA A 79 3.12 -1.10 9.40
C ALA A 79 4.05 0.13 9.55
N GLU A 80 3.68 1.30 9.01
CA GLU A 80 4.44 2.54 9.19
C GLU A 80 4.27 3.06 10.62
N GLN A 81 5.26 2.84 11.47
CA GLN A 81 5.34 3.51 12.77
C GLN A 81 5.84 4.93 12.54
N ARG A 82 4.98 5.94 12.72
CA ARG A 82 5.44 7.34 12.80
C ARG A 82 6.16 7.55 14.14
N PRO A 83 7.40 8.06 14.16
CA PRO A 83 8.14 8.36 15.38
C PRO A 83 7.55 9.53 16.16
#